data_AF-A0A0B2S0R2-F1
#
_entry.id   AF-A0A0B2S0R2-F1
#
_cell.length_a   1.000
_cell.length_b   1.000
_cell.length_c   1.000
_cell.angle_alpha   90.00
_cell.angle_beta   90.00
_cell.angle_gamma   90.00
#
_symmetry.space_group_name_H-M   'P 1'
#
loop_
_entity.id
_entity.type
_entity.pdbx_description
1 polymer ?
#
loop_
_entity_poly.entity_id
_entity_poly.type
_entity_poly.pdbx_seq_one_letter_code
_entity_poly.pdbx_strand_id
1 'polypeptide(L)'
;MAKIRKAIVDFHGEMVLLVNYSNINYTGLAKILKKYDKRTGGLLRLPFIQKVLEQPFFTTDLISKLVKECESIIDAVFPAEEEAERAKEAKDAITVAGEGIFRNTVAALLTMQEIRKGSSTESPFSLPPLNLLDSDLIQSIQLNAAVPIVK
;
A
#
# COMPACT_ATOMS: atom_id res chain seq x y z
N MET A 1 17.05 -22.95 5.04
CA MET A 1 15.85 -22.69 4.20
C MET A 1 14.95 -21.58 4.76
N ALA A 2 14.53 -21.63 6.04
CA ALA A 2 13.64 -20.61 6.63
C ALA A 2 14.12 -19.14 6.50
N LYS A 3 15.43 -18.87 6.68
CA LYS A 3 15.99 -17.50 6.53
C LYS A 3 15.90 -16.96 5.10
N ILE A 4 16.12 -17.82 4.10
CA ILE A 4 16.05 -17.46 2.67
C ILE A 4 14.59 -17.17 2.29
N ARG A 5 13.66 -18.01 2.75
CA ARG A 5 12.22 -17.80 2.58
C ARG A 5 11.79 -16.44 3.13
N LYS A 6 12.18 -16.14 4.38
CA LYS A 6 11.89 -14.85 5.01
C LYS A 6 12.43 -13.68 4.18
N ALA A 7 13.68 -13.75 3.74
CA ALA A 7 14.30 -12.69 2.94
C ALA A 7 13.57 -12.46 1.60
N ILE A 8 13.12 -13.52 0.93
CA ILE A 8 12.36 -13.41 -0.33
C ILE A 8 10.99 -12.75 -0.09
N VAL A 9 10.28 -13.15 0.97
CA VAL A 9 8.97 -12.57 1.33
C VAL A 9 9.11 -11.10 1.78
N ASP A 10 10.14 -10.78 2.58
CA ASP A 10 10.42 -9.40 2.99
C ASP A 10 10.74 -8.52 1.77
N PHE A 11 11.58 -9.00 0.84
CA PHE A 11 11.91 -8.28 -0.40
C PHE A 11 10.69 -8.05 -1.30
N HIS A 12 9.82 -9.06 -1.45
CA HIS A 12 8.53 -8.90 -2.15
C HIS A 12 7.67 -7.83 -1.48
N GLY A 13 7.53 -7.89 -0.15
CA GLY A 13 6.75 -6.93 0.63
C GLY A 13 7.25 -5.49 0.48
N GLU A 14 8.57 -5.28 0.50
CA GLU A 14 9.17 -3.96 0.28
C GLU A 14 8.87 -3.40 -1.12
N MET A 15 8.93 -4.23 -2.16
CA MET A 15 8.58 -3.82 -3.53
C MET A 15 7.09 -3.47 -3.66
N VAL A 16 6.20 -4.25 -3.03
CA VAL A 16 4.76 -3.95 -2.99
C VAL A 16 4.51 -2.62 -2.29
N LEU A 17 5.17 -2.38 -1.16
CA LEU A 17 5.09 -1.11 -0.42
C LEU A 17 5.58 0.08 -1.26
N LEU A 18 6.61 -0.12 -2.09
CA LEU A 18 7.14 0.91 -2.98
C LEU A 18 6.13 1.27 -4.10
N VAL A 19 5.46 0.27 -4.69
CA VAL A 19 4.37 0.50 -5.65
C VAL A 19 3.22 1.25 -4.98
N ASN A 20 2.87 0.87 -3.75
CA ASN A 20 1.83 1.57 -2.98
C ASN A 20 2.20 3.03 -2.67
N TYR A 21 3.45 3.30 -2.29
CA TYR A 21 3.96 4.66 -2.08
C TYR A 21 3.72 5.53 -3.31
N SER A 22 4.09 5.04 -4.50
CA SER A 22 3.88 5.75 -5.75
C SER A 22 2.40 6.09 -5.99
N ASN A 23 1.52 5.09 -5.85
CA ASN A 23 0.07 5.24 -6.05
C ASN A 23 -0.58 6.26 -5.10
N ILE A 24 -0.21 6.22 -3.81
CA ILE A 24 -0.73 7.15 -2.80
C ILE A 24 -0.28 8.58 -3.10
N ASN A 25 1.00 8.77 -3.41
CA ASN A 25 1.54 10.11 -3.69
C ASN A 25 0.94 10.70 -4.97
N TYR A 26 0.82 9.92 -6.04
CA TYR A 26 0.13 10.36 -7.27
C TYR A 26 -1.33 10.76 -6.98
N THR A 27 -2.05 9.95 -6.21
CA THR A 27 -3.43 10.26 -5.83
C THR A 27 -3.52 11.55 -5.01
N GLY A 28 -2.60 11.75 -4.06
CA GLY A 28 -2.48 12.98 -3.27
C GLY A 28 -2.27 14.21 -4.14
N LEU A 29 -1.32 14.15 -5.08
CA LEU A 29 -1.03 15.21 -6.04
C LEU A 29 -2.26 15.52 -6.93
N ALA A 30 -2.91 14.50 -7.47
CA ALA A 30 -4.11 14.68 -8.28
C ALA A 30 -5.27 15.32 -7.48
N LYS A 31 -5.46 14.91 -6.22
CA LYS A 31 -6.50 15.45 -5.33
C LYS A 31 -6.22 16.90 -4.93
N ILE A 32 -4.98 17.26 -4.59
CA ILE A 32 -4.65 18.64 -4.19
C ILE A 32 -4.73 19.61 -5.38
N LEU A 33 -4.27 19.19 -6.57
CA LEU A 33 -4.39 19.98 -7.79
C LEU A 33 -5.86 20.17 -8.18
N LYS A 34 -6.68 19.12 -8.09
CA LYS A 34 -8.14 19.23 -8.31
C LYS A 34 -8.78 20.23 -7.32
N LYS A 35 -8.34 20.24 -6.07
CA LYS A 35 -8.83 21.18 -5.04
C LYS A 35 -8.43 22.62 -5.35
N TYR A 36 -7.19 22.84 -5.81
CA TYR A 36 -6.69 24.15 -6.20
C TYR A 36 -7.51 24.74 -7.35
N ASP A 37 -7.67 23.99 -8.45
CA ASP A 37 -8.43 24.44 -9.62
C ASP A 37 -9.88 24.77 -9.25
N LYS A 38 -10.53 23.94 -8.42
CA LYS A 38 -11.90 24.18 -7.93
C LYS A 38 -12.04 25.46 -7.11
N ARG A 39 -11.04 25.83 -6.30
CA ARG A 39 -11.11 26.99 -5.41
C ARG A 39 -10.73 28.30 -6.10
N THR A 40 -9.85 28.24 -7.08
CA THR A 40 -9.26 29.42 -7.71
C THR A 40 -9.82 29.72 -9.10
N GLY A 41 -10.47 28.74 -9.74
CA GLY A 41 -10.82 28.80 -11.15
C GLY A 41 -9.62 28.61 -12.09
N GLY A 42 -8.43 28.29 -11.54
CA GLY A 42 -7.24 27.99 -12.32
C GLY A 42 -7.32 26.65 -13.09
N LEU A 43 -6.35 26.45 -13.98
CA LEU A 43 -6.21 25.23 -14.80
C LEU A 43 -4.80 24.64 -14.64
N LEU A 44 -4.36 24.46 -13.39
CA LEU A 44 -3.02 24.00 -13.05
C LEU A 44 -2.90 22.48 -13.04
N ARG A 45 -4.00 21.74 -12.85
CA ARG A 45 -3.96 20.28 -12.72
C ARG A 45 -3.37 19.58 -13.95
N LEU A 46 -3.83 19.90 -15.14
CA LEU A 46 -3.41 19.21 -16.37
C LEU A 46 -1.90 19.34 -16.63
N PRO A 47 -1.31 20.55 -16.69
CA PRO A 47 0.13 20.68 -16.97
C PRO A 47 1.01 20.10 -15.86
N PHE A 48 0.55 20.09 -14.60
CA PHE A 48 1.29 19.44 -13.51
C PHE A 48 1.23 17.92 -13.57
N ILE A 49 0.06 17.33 -13.85
CA ILE A 49 -0.07 15.87 -13.93
C ILE A 49 0.80 15.31 -15.05
N GLN A 50 0.86 15.96 -16.22
CA GLN A 50 1.75 15.53 -17.30
C GLN A 50 3.21 15.41 -16.83
N LYS A 51 3.71 16.42 -16.10
CA LYS A 51 5.07 16.40 -15.54
C LYS A 51 5.27 15.30 -14.49
N VAL A 52 4.24 15.02 -13.69
CA VAL A 52 4.27 13.98 -12.65
C VAL A 52 4.38 12.58 -13.26
N LEU A 53 3.70 12.32 -14.38
CA LEU A 53 3.75 11.02 -15.07
C LEU A 53 5.16 10.67 -15.56
N GLU A 54 6.00 11.67 -15.81
CA GLU A 54 7.39 11.52 -16.25
C GLU A 54 8.38 11.39 -15.08
N GLN A 55 7.92 11.56 -13.82
CA GLN A 55 8.82 11.50 -12.68
C GLN A 55 9.17 10.05 -12.30
N PRO A 56 10.43 9.78 -11.89
CA PRO A 56 10.88 8.42 -11.55
C PRO A 56 10.08 7.73 -10.45
N PHE A 57 9.47 8.48 -9.52
CA PHE A 57 8.64 7.88 -8.47
C PHE A 57 7.36 7.26 -9.01
N PHE A 58 6.88 7.69 -10.20
CA PHE A 58 5.67 7.19 -10.83
C PHE A 58 5.93 6.03 -11.82
N THR A 59 7.17 5.88 -12.30
CA THR A 59 7.55 4.80 -13.23
C THR A 59 7.77 3.48 -12.49
N THR A 60 6.67 2.79 -12.15
CA THR A 60 6.69 1.53 -11.36
C THR A 60 6.59 0.25 -12.19
N ASP A 61 6.69 0.32 -13.52
CA ASP A 61 6.50 -0.85 -14.40
C ASP A 61 7.52 -1.96 -14.14
N LEU A 62 8.80 -1.59 -13.98
CA LEU A 62 9.86 -2.53 -13.66
C LEU A 62 9.65 -3.17 -12.29
N ILE A 63 9.27 -2.39 -11.29
CA ILE A 63 9.00 -2.89 -9.94
C ILE A 63 7.82 -3.86 -9.98
N SER A 64 6.75 -3.50 -10.68
CA SER A 64 5.57 -4.37 -10.86
C SER A 64 5.92 -5.69 -11.54
N LYS A 65 6.87 -5.69 -12.48
CA LYS A 65 7.37 -6.90 -13.12
C LYS A 65 8.15 -7.77 -12.13
N LEU A 66 9.06 -7.17 -11.36
CA LEU A 66 9.85 -7.86 -10.35
C LEU A 66 8.97 -8.47 -9.25
N VAL A 67 7.92 -7.77 -8.82
CA VAL A 67 6.93 -8.30 -7.86
C VAL A 67 6.32 -9.62 -8.37
N LYS A 68 5.86 -9.65 -9.62
CA LYS A 68 5.27 -10.86 -10.24
C LYS A 68 6.27 -12.01 -10.40
N GLU A 69 7.52 -11.68 -10.74
CA GLU A 69 8.60 -12.66 -10.82
C GLU A 69 8.89 -13.26 -9.44
N CYS A 70 8.92 -12.43 -8.38
CA CYS A 70 9.06 -12.90 -7.01
C CYS A 70 7.87 -13.78 -6.56
N GLU A 71 6.63 -13.41 -6.89
CA GLU A 71 5.45 -14.24 -6.61
C GLU A 71 5.58 -15.64 -7.24
N SER A 72 5.98 -15.69 -8.51
CA SER A 72 6.19 -16.96 -9.23
C SER A 72 7.28 -17.83 -8.58
N ILE A 73 8.34 -17.20 -8.07
CA ILE A 73 9.41 -17.91 -7.34
C ILE A 73 8.91 -18.41 -5.99
N ILE A 74 8.14 -17.60 -5.26
CA ILE A 74 7.55 -17.98 -3.97
C ILE A 74 6.66 -19.21 -4.16
N ASP A 75 5.77 -19.18 -5.15
CA ASP A 75 4.83 -20.28 -5.46
C ASP A 75 5.58 -21.57 -5.85
N ALA A 76 6.65 -21.45 -6.65
CA ALA A 76 7.42 -22.61 -7.10
C ALA A 76 8.29 -23.25 -6.00
N VAL A 77 8.82 -22.43 -5.08
CA VAL A 77 9.78 -22.88 -4.05
C VAL A 77 9.07 -23.27 -2.75
N PHE A 78 7.83 -22.82 -2.52
CA PHE A 78 7.09 -22.97 -1.26
C PHE A 78 5.68 -23.52 -1.47
N PRO A 79 5.51 -24.83 -1.78
CA PRO A 79 4.19 -25.42 -2.03
C PRO A 79 3.26 -25.37 -0.80
N ALA A 80 1.95 -25.31 -1.07
CA ALA A 80 0.87 -25.05 -0.13
C ALA A 80 0.71 -26.08 1.02
N GLU A 81 1.34 -27.25 0.94
CA GLU A 81 1.23 -28.31 1.95
C GLU A 81 1.94 -27.93 3.28
N GLU A 82 2.89 -26.99 3.25
CA GLU A 82 3.53 -26.41 4.44
C GLU A 82 2.70 -25.26 5.07
N GLU A 83 1.53 -24.94 4.54
CA GLU A 83 0.75 -23.73 4.89
C GLU A 83 -0.25 -23.96 6.05
N ALA A 84 -0.73 -25.20 6.22
CA ALA A 84 -1.64 -25.59 7.30
C ALA A 84 -0.97 -25.63 8.69
N GLU A 85 0.31 -26.04 8.76
CA GLU A 85 1.13 -25.94 9.98
C GLU A 85 1.48 -24.46 10.29
N ARG A 86 1.67 -23.63 9.26
CA ARG A 86 2.03 -22.20 9.36
C ARG A 86 0.93 -21.31 9.92
N ALA A 87 -0.36 -21.64 9.74
CA ALA A 87 -1.46 -20.87 10.33
C ALA A 87 -1.43 -20.90 11.88
N LYS A 88 -0.81 -21.93 12.47
CA LYS A 88 -0.61 -22.08 13.90
C LYS A 88 0.57 -21.24 14.40
N GLU A 89 1.70 -21.23 13.68
CA GLU A 89 2.90 -20.45 14.03
C GLU A 89 2.77 -18.95 13.70
N ALA A 90 1.96 -18.57 12.70
CA ALA A 90 1.71 -17.17 12.34
C ALA A 90 1.02 -16.38 13.46
N LYS A 91 0.20 -17.04 14.28
CA LYS A 91 -0.41 -16.44 15.48
C LYS A 91 0.63 -16.09 16.55
N ASP A 92 1.69 -16.87 16.67
CA ASP A 92 2.77 -16.66 17.63
C ASP A 92 3.83 -15.68 17.10
N ALA A 93 4.12 -15.70 15.79
CA ALA A 93 5.11 -14.82 15.14
C ALA A 93 4.68 -13.34 15.04
N ILE A 94 3.37 -13.05 15.09
CA ILE A 94 2.82 -11.68 15.20
C ILE A 94 3.39 -10.95 16.44
N THR A 95 3.87 -11.69 17.45
CA THR A 95 4.43 -11.10 18.68
C THR A 95 5.95 -10.82 18.63
N VAL A 96 6.72 -11.36 17.67
CA VAL A 96 8.20 -11.30 17.71
C VAL A 96 8.89 -10.93 16.38
N ALA A 97 8.27 -11.09 15.21
CA ALA A 97 9.01 -10.95 13.94
C ALA A 97 8.37 -9.95 12.96
N GLY A 98 8.89 -8.71 12.95
CA GLY A 98 8.79 -7.80 11.79
C GLY A 98 8.15 -6.44 12.05
N GLU A 99 8.63 -5.69 13.05
CA GLU A 99 8.08 -4.37 13.45
C GLU A 99 8.04 -3.31 12.31
N GLY A 100 8.72 -3.54 11.18
CA GLY A 100 8.77 -2.63 10.03
C GLY A 100 7.75 -2.95 8.94
N ILE A 101 7.96 -4.04 8.18
CA ILE A 101 7.22 -4.32 6.94
C ILE A 101 5.74 -4.60 7.21
N PHE A 102 5.41 -5.45 8.17
CA PHE A 102 4.01 -5.75 8.50
C PHE A 102 3.25 -4.48 8.92
N ARG A 103 3.83 -3.67 9.79
CA ARG A 103 3.27 -2.37 10.20
C ARG A 103 3.07 -1.44 9.01
N ASN A 104 4.06 -1.36 8.12
CA ASN A 104 3.98 -0.54 6.91
C ASN A 104 2.89 -1.04 5.95
N THR A 105 2.71 -2.36 5.82
CA THR A 105 1.65 -2.97 5.02
C THR A 105 0.28 -2.65 5.59
N VAL A 106 0.10 -2.75 6.91
CA VAL A 106 -1.14 -2.35 7.58
C VAL A 106 -1.42 -0.86 7.36
N ALA A 107 -0.41 0.01 7.54
CA ALA A 107 -0.55 1.45 7.31
C ALA A 107 -0.91 1.77 5.85
N ALA A 108 -0.30 1.07 4.89
CA ALA A 108 -0.60 1.18 3.46
C ALA A 108 -2.06 0.82 3.16
N LEU A 109 -2.53 -0.33 3.66
CA LEU A 109 -3.90 -0.81 3.46
C LEU A 109 -4.93 0.15 4.07
N LEU A 110 -4.68 0.62 5.29
CA LEU A 110 -5.52 1.63 5.95
C LEU A 110 -5.59 2.93 5.15
N THR A 111 -4.44 3.41 4.68
CA THR A 111 -4.39 4.64 3.88
C THR A 111 -5.17 4.49 2.57
N MET A 112 -5.05 3.34 1.90
CA MET A 112 -5.86 3.03 0.72
C MET A 112 -7.35 2.98 1.03
N GLN A 113 -7.74 2.41 2.17
CA GLN A 113 -9.12 2.36 2.63
C GLN A 113 -9.68 3.79 2.82
N GLU A 114 -8.95 4.65 3.53
CA GLU A 114 -9.36 6.04 3.77
C GLU A 114 -9.45 6.86 2.47
N ILE A 115 -8.50 6.70 1.55
CA ILE A 115 -8.51 7.37 0.24
C ILE A 115 -9.75 6.99 -0.59
N ARG A 116 -10.31 5.79 -0.38
CA ARG A 116 -11.47 5.22 -1.08
C ARG A 116 -12.80 5.38 -0.33
N LYS A 117 -12.79 5.58 0.99
CA LYS A 117 -14.00 5.73 1.84
C LYS A 117 -14.86 6.95 1.53
N GLY A 118 -14.32 7.96 0.85
CA GLY A 118 -15.14 9.13 0.50
C GLY A 118 -14.48 10.10 -0.47
N SER A 119 -15.24 10.46 -1.50
CA SER A 119 -15.04 11.68 -2.26
C SER A 119 -16.28 12.55 -2.08
N SER A 120 -16.09 13.83 -1.71
CA SER A 120 -17.20 14.80 -1.68
C SER A 120 -17.88 15.01 -3.05
N THR A 121 -17.30 14.45 -4.12
CA THR A 121 -17.94 14.30 -5.44
C THR A 121 -17.72 12.88 -5.92
N GLU A 122 -18.72 12.02 -5.82
CA GLU A 122 -18.70 10.74 -6.54
C GLU A 122 -18.66 11.02 -8.04
N SER A 123 -17.80 10.28 -8.74
CA SER A 123 -17.68 10.36 -10.19
C SER A 123 -17.41 8.96 -10.73
N PRO A 124 -17.65 8.68 -12.02
CA PRO A 124 -17.30 7.39 -12.64
C PRO A 124 -15.82 7.00 -12.48
N PHE A 125 -14.94 7.95 -12.15
CA PHE A 125 -13.52 7.75 -11.91
C PHE A 125 -13.16 7.51 -10.43
N SER A 126 -14.15 7.45 -9.54
CA SER A 126 -13.92 7.11 -8.13
C SER A 126 -13.50 5.65 -8.02
N LEU A 127 -12.48 5.38 -7.20
CA LEU A 127 -12.08 4.00 -6.90
C LEU A 127 -13.15 3.33 -6.04
N PRO A 128 -13.45 2.04 -6.27
CA PRO A 128 -14.40 1.30 -5.44
C PRO A 128 -13.87 1.19 -4.00
N PRO A 129 -14.77 1.12 -2.99
CA PRO A 129 -14.39 0.92 -1.61
C PRO A 129 -13.60 -0.38 -1.45
N LEU A 130 -12.63 -0.35 -0.54
CA LEU A 130 -11.78 -1.51 -0.25
C LEU A 130 -12.26 -2.14 1.06
N ASN A 131 -12.84 -3.34 0.95
CA ASN A 131 -13.26 -4.15 2.08
C ASN A 131 -12.07 -5.01 2.54
N LEU A 132 -11.48 -4.66 3.69
CA LEU A 132 -10.42 -5.46 4.31
C LEU A 132 -11.06 -6.57 5.14
N LEU A 133 -10.59 -7.81 4.97
CA LEU A 133 -11.23 -9.03 5.50
C LEU A 133 -11.03 -9.27 7.01
N ASP A 134 -10.21 -8.50 7.70
CA ASP A 134 -10.07 -8.56 9.17
C ASP A 134 -9.81 -7.16 9.74
N SER A 135 -10.89 -6.39 9.90
CA SER A 135 -10.82 -5.03 10.44
C SER A 135 -10.28 -4.99 11.88
N ASP A 136 -10.48 -6.06 12.66
CA ASP A 136 -10.15 -6.11 14.09
C ASP A 136 -8.63 -6.18 14.36
N LEU A 137 -7.89 -6.96 13.56
CA LEU A 137 -6.43 -7.03 13.66
C LEU A 137 -5.78 -5.70 13.24
N ILE A 138 -6.34 -5.06 12.21
CA ILE A 138 -5.87 -3.80 11.65
C ILE A 138 -6.16 -2.61 12.57
N GLN A 139 -7.31 -2.62 13.27
CA GLN A 139 -7.72 -1.55 14.17
C GLN A 139 -6.89 -1.54 15.47
N SER A 140 -6.42 -2.70 15.93
CA SER A 140 -5.58 -2.81 17.13
C SER A 140 -4.23 -2.07 17.00
N ILE A 141 -3.72 -1.89 15.77
CA ILE A 141 -2.43 -1.24 15.49
C ILE A 141 -2.58 0.30 15.41
N GLN A 142 -3.78 0.83 15.18
CA GLN A 142 -4.04 2.27 15.06
C GLN A 142 -3.79 3.07 16.35
N LEU A 143 -3.81 2.43 17.52
CA LEU A 143 -3.68 3.11 18.82
C LEU A 143 -2.32 3.79 19.06
N ASN A 144 -1.29 3.47 18.26
CA ASN A 144 0.07 3.97 18.51
C ASN A 144 0.54 5.09 17.55
N ALA A 145 -0.25 5.48 16.54
CA ALA A 145 0.20 6.39 15.48
C ALA A 145 -0.37 7.82 15.56
N ALA A 146 -1.15 8.16 16.59
CA ALA A 146 -1.73 9.49 16.75
C ALA A 146 -0.64 10.53 17.05
N VAL A 147 -0.09 11.16 16.01
CA VAL A 147 0.70 12.39 16.16
C VAL A 147 -0.27 13.52 16.53
N PRO A 148 -0.12 14.16 17.70
CA PRO A 148 -0.98 15.27 18.07
C PRO A 148 -0.74 16.43 17.11
N ILE A 149 -1.79 16.82 16.38
CA ILE A 149 -1.80 18.07 15.62
C ILE A 149 -1.92 19.19 16.65
N VAL A 150 -0.81 19.83 16.95
CA VAL A 150 -0.78 21.06 17.76
C VAL A 150 -1.56 22.13 16.99
N LYS A 151 -2.61 22.64 17.61
CA LYS A 151 -3.43 23.76 17.10
C LYS A 151 -2.69 25.08 17.21
#